data_AF-A0A1E3NI94-F1
#
_entry.id   AF-A0A1E3NI94-F1
#
_cell.length_a   1.000
_cell.length_b   1.000
_cell.length_c   1.000
_cell.angle_alpha   90.00
_cell.angle_beta   90.00
_cell.angle_gamma   90.00
#
_symmetry.space_group_name_H-M   'P 1'
#
loop_
_entity.id
_entity.type
_entity.pdbx_description
1 polymer ?
#
loop_
_entity_poly.entity_id
_entity_poly.type
_entity_poly.pdbx_seq_one_letter_code
_entity_poly.pdbx_strand_id
1 'polypeptide(L)'
;MENQDDASNDGSPENPAEDAAENEEDEQKPEEGGGEDAEDVDAEEKKKLHCYQFDGYTYTYKDRPSVIEEREGKIEFRVVNNDDTRDNMIVLTGLKNIFQKQLPEMPKAYIARLVYDRSHVSIAVVRKPLTVVGGITIRPFESHEFAEIVFCAISSTEQVRGYGAHLMNHLKDYVRSTTKIKYFLTYADNYAIGYFKKQGFTKEITLPKKVWMGYIKDYEGGTLMQCSMLPRIRYLDSPKILSLQKAAILRKIRSIGRSHIVHKGLDHFKQKSFEPLNPFDIPGLKEAGWTREMDDLAQKPKRGPHHIAMLTILTEMQNHPSNWPFLHPVNRTEVPDYYEVIKEPMDLGTMEVKLENDAYETMDDFVYDCSLIFNNCRQYNGENTTFYKNANKLEKAVIAKLKDFPEYSSCLDILTKK
;
A
#
# COMPACT_ATOMS: atom_id res chain seq x y z
N MET A 1 11.93 5.91 -84.23
CA MET A 1 10.90 6.96 -84.21
C MET A 1 10.21 6.79 -82.88
N GLU A 2 10.36 7.62 -81.85
CA GLU A 2 10.76 9.02 -81.75
C GLU A 2 11.43 9.28 -80.38
N ASN A 3 12.45 10.14 -80.43
CA ASN A 3 12.95 11.13 -79.47
C ASN A 3 12.57 11.17 -77.97
N GLN A 4 13.64 11.51 -77.22
CA GLN A 4 13.79 12.55 -76.17
C GLN A 4 13.82 12.15 -74.68
N ASP A 5 15.06 12.24 -74.16
CA ASP A 5 15.56 13.12 -73.08
C ASP A 5 15.18 12.94 -71.59
N ASP A 6 16.24 13.12 -70.80
CA ASP A 6 16.39 13.59 -69.42
C ASP A 6 16.31 12.63 -68.21
N ALA A 7 17.51 12.36 -67.65
CA ALA A 7 18.01 12.83 -66.34
C ALA A 7 17.00 13.00 -65.18
N SER A 8 17.30 12.77 -63.90
CA SER A 8 18.44 12.27 -63.14
C SER A 8 18.01 12.34 -61.67
N ASN A 9 18.55 11.42 -60.87
CA ASN A 9 18.88 11.56 -59.45
C ASN A 9 17.82 11.36 -58.34
N ASP A 10 18.33 10.62 -57.35
CA ASP A 10 18.12 10.65 -55.91
C ASP A 10 16.90 9.99 -55.26
N GLY A 11 17.21 9.06 -54.35
CA GLY A 11 16.28 8.21 -53.63
C GLY A 11 17.03 7.11 -52.89
N SER A 12 17.91 7.50 -51.98
CA SER A 12 18.61 6.60 -51.06
C SER A 12 17.60 5.81 -50.20
N PRO A 13 17.84 4.51 -49.92
CA PRO A 13 16.97 3.73 -49.05
C PRO A 13 17.35 3.92 -47.58
N GLU A 14 16.42 4.46 -46.79
CA GLU A 14 16.50 4.43 -45.33
C GLU A 14 16.31 2.99 -44.84
N ASN A 15 17.32 2.46 -44.16
CA ASN A 15 17.21 1.28 -43.32
C ASN A 15 17.02 1.73 -41.86
N PRO A 16 16.19 1.03 -41.07
CA PRO A 16 15.81 1.43 -39.72
C PRO A 16 16.94 1.15 -38.74
N ALA A 17 17.39 2.19 -38.02
CA ALA A 17 18.32 2.07 -36.92
C ALA A 17 17.56 1.77 -35.61
N GLU A 18 18.21 0.94 -34.81
CA GLU A 18 17.83 0.42 -33.51
C GLU A 18 17.72 1.54 -32.47
N ASP A 19 16.56 1.68 -31.81
CA ASP A 19 16.42 2.48 -30.59
C ASP A 19 16.63 1.59 -29.36
N ALA A 20 17.88 1.60 -28.89
CA ALA A 20 18.25 1.18 -27.54
C ALA A 20 17.93 2.34 -26.58
N ALA A 21 16.97 2.14 -25.67
CA ALA A 21 16.72 3.07 -24.57
C ALA A 21 17.73 2.77 -23.45
N GLU A 22 18.74 3.62 -23.34
CA GLU A 22 19.72 3.63 -22.25
C GLU A 22 19.06 4.06 -20.92
N ASN A 23 19.46 3.37 -19.85
CA ASN A 23 19.20 3.73 -18.47
C ASN A 23 20.06 4.95 -18.11
N GLU A 24 19.43 6.08 -17.77
CA GLU A 24 20.12 7.16 -17.07
C GLU A 24 19.97 6.96 -15.56
N GLU A 25 21.05 6.44 -14.95
CA GLU A 25 21.33 6.55 -13.52
C GLU A 25 21.86 7.96 -13.24
N ASP A 26 21.17 8.68 -12.37
CA ASP A 26 21.45 10.06 -11.99
C ASP A 26 22.68 10.10 -11.04
N GLU A 27 23.89 10.13 -11.61
CA GLU A 27 25.14 10.44 -10.89
C GLU A 27 25.25 11.96 -10.65
N GLN A 28 24.89 12.41 -9.46
CA GLN A 28 25.19 13.79 -9.03
C GLN A 28 26.70 14.01 -8.85
N LYS A 29 27.31 14.81 -9.73
CA LYS A 29 28.57 15.51 -9.47
C LYS A 29 28.30 16.95 -9.02
N PRO A 30 29.14 17.53 -8.14
CA PRO A 30 28.86 18.79 -7.48
C PRO A 30 29.15 19.96 -8.43
N GLU A 31 28.13 20.77 -8.74
CA GLU A 31 28.33 22.10 -9.33
C GLU A 31 28.53 23.13 -8.22
N GLU A 32 29.67 23.82 -8.29
CA GLU A 32 29.97 25.00 -7.48
C GLU A 32 29.20 26.21 -8.05
N GLY A 33 28.23 26.74 -7.31
CA GLY A 33 27.63 28.04 -7.59
C GLY A 33 26.35 28.36 -6.82
N GLY A 34 26.43 29.28 -5.84
CA GLY A 34 25.29 30.06 -5.32
C GLY A 34 24.67 29.58 -4.00
N GLY A 35 25.23 30.03 -2.87
CA GLY A 35 24.79 29.65 -1.52
C GLY A 35 23.59 30.42 -0.97
N GLU A 36 22.40 30.32 -1.57
CA GLU A 36 21.17 30.90 -1.00
C GLU A 36 20.02 29.89 -0.73
N ASP A 37 20.11 28.63 -1.17
CA ASP A 37 18.95 27.69 -1.09
C ASP A 37 19.02 26.62 0.03
N ALA A 38 20.14 26.48 0.75
CA ALA A 38 20.29 25.43 1.76
C ALA A 38 19.62 25.74 3.12
N GLU A 39 19.49 27.02 3.47
CA GLU A 39 18.89 27.43 4.74
C GLU A 39 17.35 27.34 4.73
N ASP A 40 16.71 27.52 3.58
CA ASP A 40 15.25 27.56 3.46
C ASP A 40 14.62 26.13 3.48
N VAL A 41 15.32 25.13 2.95
CA VAL A 41 14.88 23.72 3.00
C VAL A 41 14.92 23.18 4.44
N ASP A 42 15.94 23.54 5.23
CA ASP A 42 16.06 23.15 6.64
C ASP A 42 15.01 23.87 7.53
N ALA A 43 14.64 25.11 7.18
CA ALA A 43 13.57 25.84 7.85
C ALA A 43 12.18 25.22 7.60
N GLU A 44 11.91 24.75 6.37
CA GLU A 44 10.65 24.08 6.04
C GLU A 44 10.52 22.68 6.65
N GLU A 45 11.60 21.92 6.73
CA GLU A 45 11.66 20.62 7.44
C GLU A 45 11.40 20.79 8.95
N LYS A 46 11.99 21.81 9.57
CA LYS A 46 11.79 22.14 10.99
C LYS A 46 10.34 22.51 11.33
N LYS A 47 9.62 23.21 10.43
CA LYS A 47 8.19 23.54 10.63
C LYS A 47 7.28 22.29 10.73
N LYS A 48 7.69 21.16 10.15
CA LYS A 48 6.91 19.90 10.18
C LYS A 48 7.11 19.13 11.48
N LEU A 49 8.17 19.42 12.24
CA LEU A 49 8.61 18.63 13.36
C LEU A 49 8.13 19.23 14.68
N HIS A 50 7.26 18.50 15.39
CA HIS A 50 6.87 18.85 16.75
C HIS A 50 7.84 18.24 17.73
N CYS A 51 8.36 19.05 18.63
CA CYS A 51 9.22 18.61 19.73
C CYS A 51 8.48 18.80 21.05
N TYR A 52 8.49 17.77 21.90
CA TYR A 52 8.01 17.90 23.27
C TYR A 52 8.93 17.17 24.23
N GLN A 53 9.01 17.69 25.46
CA GLN A 53 9.78 17.08 26.54
C GLN A 53 8.88 16.13 27.32
N PHE A 54 9.37 14.92 27.58
CA PHE A 54 8.73 13.97 28.47
C PHE A 54 9.79 13.22 29.27
N ASP A 55 9.76 13.36 30.59
CA ASP A 55 10.67 12.67 31.52
C ASP A 55 12.17 12.96 31.24
N GLY A 56 12.49 14.20 30.84
CA GLY A 56 13.87 14.63 30.53
C GLY A 56 14.39 14.22 29.15
N TYR A 57 13.53 13.66 28.29
CA TYR A 57 13.86 13.31 26.91
C TYR A 57 13.01 14.07 25.91
N THR A 58 13.65 14.50 24.83
CA THR A 58 12.99 15.11 23.68
C THR A 58 12.38 14.01 22.81
N TYR A 59 11.08 14.10 22.58
CA TYR A 59 10.37 13.29 21.60
C TYR A 59 9.91 14.16 20.46
N THR A 60 9.91 13.57 19.26
CA THR A 60 9.46 14.25 18.05
C THR A 60 8.36 13.49 17.34
N TYR A 61 7.49 14.22 16.64
CA TYR A 61 6.62 13.66 15.62
C TYR A 61 6.48 14.65 14.47
N LYS A 62 6.34 14.12 13.24
CA LYS A 62 6.26 14.92 12.02
C LYS A 62 4.81 15.03 11.56
N ASP A 63 4.33 16.25 11.39
CA ASP A 63 3.06 16.50 10.73
C ASP A 63 3.20 16.26 9.21
N ARG A 64 2.12 15.75 8.61
CA ARG A 64 2.05 15.60 7.15
C ARG A 64 1.79 16.97 6.50
N PRO A 65 2.21 17.18 5.24
CA PRO A 65 1.98 18.44 4.53
C PRO A 65 0.52 18.91 4.57
N SER A 66 -0.43 17.99 4.40
CA SER A 66 -1.87 18.29 4.46
C SER A 66 -2.33 18.87 5.80
N VAL A 67 -1.73 18.47 6.92
CA VAL A 67 -2.05 19.00 8.26
C VAL A 67 -1.55 20.44 8.41
N ILE A 68 -0.37 20.71 7.86
CA ILE A 68 0.27 22.03 7.90
C ILE A 68 -0.50 23.00 7.04
N GLU A 69 -0.85 22.60 5.82
CA GLU A 69 -1.67 23.43 4.91
C GLU A 69 -3.05 23.77 5.50
N GLU A 70 -3.66 22.85 6.25
CA GLU A 70 -4.92 23.13 6.95
C GLU A 70 -4.71 24.14 8.07
N ARG A 71 -3.64 23.99 8.87
CA ARG A 71 -3.30 24.91 9.96
C ARG A 71 -2.98 26.32 9.45
N GLU A 72 -2.32 26.41 8.30
CA GLU A 72 -2.05 27.67 7.59
C GLU A 72 -3.30 28.22 6.88
N GLY A 73 -4.40 27.47 6.86
CA GLY A 73 -5.66 27.87 6.26
C GLY A 73 -5.64 27.90 4.73
N LYS A 74 -4.68 27.23 4.09
CA LYS A 74 -4.58 27.06 2.61
C LYS A 74 -5.65 26.08 2.10
N ILE A 75 -5.93 25.06 2.90
CA ILE A 75 -7.00 24.09 2.66
C ILE A 75 -7.98 24.07 3.84
N GLU A 76 -9.15 23.52 3.60
CA GLU A 76 -10.16 23.25 4.62
C GLU A 76 -10.94 21.98 4.27
N PHE A 77 -11.50 21.34 5.30
CA PHE A 77 -12.36 20.17 5.14
C PHE A 77 -13.81 20.59 5.36
N ARG A 78 -14.62 20.47 4.33
CA ARG A 78 -16.04 20.84 4.38
C ARG A 78 -16.92 19.62 4.23
N VAL A 79 -17.87 19.47 5.14
CA VAL A 79 -18.96 18.50 4.97
C VAL A 79 -20.08 19.19 4.22
N VAL A 80 -20.47 18.61 3.09
CA VAL A 80 -21.46 19.15 2.16
C VAL A 80 -22.47 18.08 1.78
N ASN A 81 -23.72 18.49 1.57
CA ASN A 81 -24.80 17.67 1.02
C ASN A 81 -25.62 18.52 0.06
N ASN A 82 -26.56 17.90 -0.66
CA ASN A 82 -27.44 18.64 -1.56
C ASN A 82 -28.57 19.32 -0.77
N ASP A 83 -28.29 20.53 -0.31
CA ASP A 83 -29.20 21.43 0.40
C ASP A 83 -29.67 22.62 -0.46
N ASP A 84 -29.51 22.52 -1.79
CA ASP A 84 -29.80 23.57 -2.78
C ASP A 84 -28.99 24.87 -2.61
N THR A 85 -27.96 24.90 -1.77
CA THR A 85 -27.08 26.07 -1.66
C THR A 85 -26.07 26.11 -2.80
N ARG A 86 -25.79 27.32 -3.31
CA ARG A 86 -24.86 27.51 -4.43
C ARG A 86 -23.46 26.96 -4.10
N ASP A 87 -22.96 27.22 -2.90
CA ASP A 87 -21.61 26.84 -2.50
C ASP A 87 -21.47 25.32 -2.39
N ASN A 88 -22.43 24.63 -1.76
CA ASN A 88 -22.41 23.17 -1.70
C ASN A 88 -22.54 22.55 -3.09
N MET A 89 -23.37 23.13 -3.97
CA MET A 89 -23.49 22.66 -5.34
C MET A 89 -22.19 22.80 -6.13
N ILE A 90 -21.42 23.88 -5.92
CA ILE A 90 -20.08 24.03 -6.53
C ILE A 90 -19.15 22.92 -6.04
N VAL A 91 -19.10 22.69 -4.72
CA VAL A 91 -18.24 21.65 -4.12
C VAL A 91 -18.63 20.26 -4.59
N LEU A 92 -19.92 19.90 -4.55
CA LEU A 92 -20.44 18.62 -5.02
C LEU A 92 -20.16 18.41 -6.51
N THR A 93 -20.27 19.47 -7.32
CA THR A 93 -19.93 19.40 -8.75
C THR A 93 -18.44 19.16 -8.96
N GLY A 94 -17.57 19.82 -8.17
CA GLY A 94 -16.14 19.56 -8.18
C GLY A 94 -15.81 18.11 -7.79
N LEU A 95 -16.42 17.59 -6.72
CA LEU A 95 -16.27 16.20 -6.29
C LEU A 95 -16.73 15.22 -7.37
N LYS A 96 -17.92 15.42 -7.94
CA LYS A 96 -18.44 14.61 -9.04
C LYS A 96 -17.43 14.53 -10.18
N ASN A 97 -16.86 15.66 -10.59
CA ASN A 97 -15.88 15.69 -11.67
C ASN A 97 -14.59 14.92 -11.33
N ILE A 98 -14.13 14.98 -10.07
CA ILE A 98 -12.97 14.20 -9.60
C ILE A 98 -13.31 12.71 -9.62
N PHE A 99 -14.45 12.30 -9.03
CA PHE A 99 -14.86 10.89 -9.03
C PHE A 99 -15.01 10.35 -10.44
N GLN A 100 -15.62 11.09 -11.37
CA GLN A 100 -15.75 10.68 -12.77
C GLN A 100 -14.42 10.50 -13.51
N LYS A 101 -13.34 11.16 -13.05
CA LYS A 101 -12.00 11.03 -13.62
C LYS A 101 -11.19 9.91 -12.95
N GLN A 102 -11.31 9.79 -11.62
CA GLN A 102 -10.51 8.85 -10.82
C GLN A 102 -11.13 7.45 -10.72
N LEU A 103 -12.42 7.31 -11.02
CA LEU A 103 -13.17 6.04 -10.98
C LEU A 103 -13.75 5.75 -12.37
N PRO A 104 -12.93 5.32 -13.36
CA PRO A 104 -13.38 5.13 -14.75
C PRO A 104 -14.38 3.98 -14.91
N GLU A 105 -14.30 2.95 -14.06
CA GLU A 105 -15.21 1.80 -14.07
C GLU A 105 -16.64 2.17 -13.60
N MET A 106 -16.80 3.31 -12.94
CA MET A 106 -18.08 3.76 -12.40
C MET A 106 -18.84 4.64 -13.44
N PRO A 107 -20.08 4.30 -13.80
CA PRO A 107 -20.84 5.10 -14.77
C PRO A 107 -20.99 6.56 -14.35
N LYS A 108 -20.70 7.50 -15.25
CA LYS A 108 -20.72 8.94 -14.95
C LYS A 108 -22.07 9.44 -14.40
N ALA A 109 -23.17 8.91 -14.94
CA ALA A 109 -24.53 9.22 -14.48
C ALA A 109 -24.81 8.63 -13.08
N TYR A 110 -24.24 7.46 -12.76
CA TYR A 110 -24.36 6.84 -11.44
C TYR A 110 -23.66 7.69 -10.38
N ILE A 111 -22.43 8.14 -10.64
CA ILE A 111 -21.68 9.04 -9.76
C ILE A 111 -22.49 10.32 -9.52
N ALA A 112 -22.95 10.98 -10.59
CA ALA A 112 -23.71 12.22 -10.48
C ALA A 112 -24.97 12.04 -9.63
N ARG A 113 -25.72 10.95 -9.85
CA ARG A 113 -26.95 10.66 -9.12
C ARG A 113 -26.70 10.53 -7.63
N LEU A 114 -25.66 9.81 -7.21
CA LEU A 114 -25.37 9.60 -5.78
C LEU A 114 -24.70 10.80 -5.10
N VAL A 115 -23.82 11.52 -5.79
CA VAL A 115 -23.19 12.72 -5.23
C VAL A 115 -24.22 13.82 -4.96
N TYR A 116 -25.23 13.97 -5.83
CA TYR A 116 -26.31 14.95 -5.62
C TYR A 116 -27.51 14.39 -4.84
N ASP A 117 -27.46 13.14 -4.40
CA ASP A 117 -28.54 12.54 -3.62
C ASP A 117 -28.56 13.14 -2.20
N ARG A 118 -29.74 13.56 -1.73
CA ARG A 118 -29.87 14.22 -0.42
C ARG A 118 -29.64 13.29 0.77
N SER A 119 -29.74 11.98 0.57
CA SER A 119 -29.43 10.97 1.59
C SER A 119 -27.94 10.67 1.70
N HIS A 120 -27.11 11.24 0.82
CA HIS A 120 -25.67 11.10 0.84
C HIS A 120 -25.02 12.37 1.39
N VAL A 121 -23.90 12.19 2.08
CA VAL A 121 -23.11 13.27 2.67
C VAL A 121 -21.69 13.14 2.13
N SER A 122 -21.11 14.24 1.68
CA SER A 122 -19.73 14.25 1.20
C SER A 122 -18.85 15.10 2.09
N ILE A 123 -17.67 14.61 2.42
CA ILE A 123 -16.59 15.43 2.99
C ILE A 123 -15.59 15.75 1.88
N ALA A 124 -15.35 17.03 1.65
CA ALA A 124 -14.49 17.55 0.60
C ALA A 124 -13.25 18.23 1.19
N VAL A 125 -12.10 18.01 0.55
CA VAL A 125 -10.91 18.83 0.72
C VAL A 125 -11.01 19.98 -0.26
N VAL A 126 -11.08 21.20 0.25
CA VAL A 126 -11.21 22.42 -0.55
C VAL A 126 -9.98 23.28 -0.32
N ARG A 127 -9.30 23.67 -1.40
CA ARG A 127 -8.26 24.69 -1.40
C ARG A 127 -8.92 26.04 -1.65
N LYS A 128 -8.56 27.06 -0.87
CA LYS A 128 -9.13 28.41 -1.04
C LYS A 128 -8.83 28.97 -2.44
N PRO A 129 -9.77 29.70 -3.07
CA PRO A 129 -11.07 30.11 -2.53
C PRO A 129 -12.17 29.03 -2.55
N LEU A 130 -12.20 28.11 -3.53
CA LEU A 130 -13.23 27.05 -3.60
C LEU A 130 -12.85 25.87 -4.52
N THR A 131 -11.56 25.61 -4.68
CA THR A 131 -11.06 24.55 -5.56
C THR A 131 -11.11 23.20 -4.85
N VAL A 132 -11.89 22.26 -5.38
CA VAL A 132 -11.99 20.92 -4.80
C VAL A 132 -10.76 20.09 -5.17
N VAL A 133 -10.10 19.53 -4.16
CA VAL A 133 -8.90 18.68 -4.30
C VAL A 133 -9.26 17.20 -4.27
N GLY A 134 -10.30 16.82 -3.53
CA GLY A 134 -10.76 15.44 -3.40
C GLY A 134 -11.84 15.32 -2.34
N GLY A 135 -12.36 14.11 -2.14
CA GLY A 135 -13.40 13.89 -1.13
C GLY A 135 -13.80 12.45 -0.95
N ILE A 136 -14.65 12.24 0.05
CA ILE A 136 -15.32 10.98 0.33
C ILE A 136 -16.82 11.25 0.39
N THR A 137 -17.60 10.46 -0.36
CA THR A 137 -19.07 10.45 -0.26
C THR A 137 -19.50 9.22 0.52
N ILE A 138 -20.31 9.44 1.56
CA ILE A 138 -20.89 8.39 2.39
C ILE A 138 -22.41 8.39 2.32
N ARG A 139 -23.00 7.23 2.58
CA ARG A 139 -24.41 7.05 2.86
C ARG A 139 -24.57 6.57 4.31
N PRO A 140 -25.01 7.43 5.24
CA PRO A 140 -25.15 7.05 6.65
C PRO A 140 -26.40 6.20 6.90
N PHE A 141 -26.25 5.13 7.69
CA PHE A 141 -27.35 4.30 8.19
C PHE A 141 -27.35 4.32 9.72
N GLU A 142 -27.73 5.46 10.30
CA GLU A 142 -27.60 5.71 11.76
C GLU A 142 -28.33 4.68 12.63
N SER A 143 -29.49 4.18 12.20
CA SER A 143 -30.25 3.14 12.91
C SER A 143 -29.52 1.80 12.98
N HIS A 144 -28.58 1.56 12.07
CA HIS A 144 -27.79 0.33 11.99
C HIS A 144 -26.33 0.55 12.43
N GLU A 145 -26.01 1.74 12.95
CA GLU A 145 -24.69 2.13 13.45
C GLU A 145 -23.54 2.02 12.42
N PHE A 146 -23.83 1.99 11.12
CA PHE A 146 -22.81 1.95 10.06
C PHE A 146 -23.04 3.02 8.99
N ALA A 147 -22.01 3.33 8.21
CA ALA A 147 -22.14 4.08 6.97
C ALA A 147 -21.43 3.38 5.82
N GLU A 148 -22.03 3.46 4.63
CA GLU A 148 -21.43 2.99 3.39
C GLU A 148 -20.54 4.11 2.83
N ILE A 149 -19.26 3.82 2.59
CA ILE A 149 -18.40 4.69 1.77
C ILE A 149 -18.67 4.34 0.31
N VAL A 150 -19.28 5.29 -0.40
CA VAL A 150 -19.70 5.11 -1.79
C VAL A 150 -18.57 5.49 -2.74
N PHE A 151 -17.94 6.64 -2.49
CA PHE A 151 -16.82 7.13 -3.31
C PHE A 151 -15.71 7.67 -2.42
N CYS A 152 -14.46 7.42 -2.81
CA CYS A 152 -13.28 7.98 -2.16
C CYS A 152 -12.22 8.23 -3.22
N ALA A 153 -11.89 9.50 -3.48
CA ALA A 153 -10.86 9.86 -4.46
C ALA A 153 -10.22 11.21 -4.15
N ILE A 154 -8.94 11.32 -4.53
CA ILE A 154 -8.17 12.57 -4.53
C ILE A 154 -7.72 12.83 -5.96
N SER A 155 -7.73 14.10 -6.38
CA SER A 155 -7.20 14.52 -7.69
C SER A 155 -5.78 14.00 -7.90
N SER A 156 -5.49 13.42 -9.07
CA SER A 156 -4.19 12.86 -9.42
C SER A 156 -3.02 13.85 -9.22
N THR A 157 -3.25 15.12 -9.51
CA THR A 157 -2.26 16.21 -9.32
C THR A 157 -1.85 16.43 -7.86
N GLU A 158 -2.65 15.94 -6.91
CA GLU A 158 -2.49 16.19 -5.47
C GLU A 158 -2.36 14.86 -4.70
N GLN A 159 -2.16 13.74 -5.39
CA GLN A 159 -1.89 12.44 -4.76
C GLN A 159 -0.52 12.45 -4.07
N VAL A 160 -0.29 11.48 -3.17
CA VAL A 160 0.97 11.31 -2.39
C VAL A 160 1.23 12.38 -1.32
N ARG A 161 0.56 13.54 -1.34
CA ARG A 161 0.67 14.60 -0.30
C ARG A 161 0.01 14.29 1.05
N GLY A 162 -0.60 13.11 1.18
CA GLY A 162 -1.22 12.65 2.42
C GLY A 162 -2.66 13.12 2.65
N TYR A 163 -3.29 13.79 1.68
CA TYR A 163 -4.69 14.25 1.80
C TYR A 163 -5.68 13.11 2.06
N GLY A 164 -5.53 11.94 1.42
CA GLY A 164 -6.46 10.82 1.61
C GLY A 164 -6.54 10.34 3.06
N ALA A 165 -5.39 10.13 3.71
CA ALA A 165 -5.36 9.73 5.12
C ALA A 165 -5.90 10.84 6.05
N HIS A 166 -5.60 12.10 5.74
CA HIS A 166 -6.09 13.24 6.52
C HIS A 166 -7.61 13.38 6.41
N LEU A 167 -8.14 13.22 5.20
CA LEU A 167 -9.56 13.19 4.88
C LEU A 167 -10.30 12.06 5.60
N MET A 168 -9.72 10.86 5.65
CA MET A 168 -10.31 9.74 6.39
C MET A 168 -10.33 9.99 7.90
N ASN A 169 -9.28 10.62 8.46
CA ASN A 169 -9.25 10.99 9.87
C ASN A 169 -10.33 12.03 10.21
N HIS A 170 -10.47 13.06 9.37
CA HIS A 170 -11.56 14.04 9.47
C HIS A 170 -12.93 13.37 9.38
N LEU A 171 -13.13 12.45 8.43
CA LEU A 171 -14.39 11.70 8.30
C LEU A 171 -14.72 10.90 9.56
N LYS A 172 -13.76 10.16 10.11
CA LYS A 172 -13.95 9.35 11.32
C LYS A 172 -14.31 10.21 12.53
N ASP A 173 -13.60 11.32 12.73
CA ASP A 173 -13.86 12.22 13.84
C ASP A 173 -15.19 12.98 13.67
N TYR A 174 -15.53 13.38 12.45
CA TYR A 174 -16.82 14.01 12.13
C TYR A 174 -17.99 13.05 12.40
N VAL A 175 -17.96 11.84 11.84
CA VAL A 175 -19.05 10.87 11.98
C VAL A 175 -19.25 10.48 13.44
N ARG A 176 -18.16 10.29 14.20
CA ARG A 176 -18.24 9.92 15.62
C ARG A 176 -18.69 11.04 16.55
N SER A 177 -18.45 12.30 16.17
CA SER A 177 -18.89 13.45 16.97
C SER A 177 -20.33 13.87 16.69
N THR A 178 -20.83 13.58 15.48
CA THR A 178 -22.16 14.02 15.04
C THR A 178 -23.22 12.91 15.01
N THR A 179 -22.83 11.65 14.93
CA THR A 179 -23.76 10.51 14.78
C THR A 179 -23.44 9.34 15.71
N LYS A 180 -24.28 8.30 15.70
CA LYS A 180 -24.06 7.03 16.44
C LYS A 180 -23.27 5.98 15.64
N ILE A 181 -22.79 6.32 14.44
CA ILE A 181 -22.12 5.38 13.56
C ILE A 181 -20.76 4.97 14.13
N LYS A 182 -20.51 3.66 14.14
CA LYS A 182 -19.29 3.03 14.65
C LYS A 182 -18.50 2.31 13.55
N TYR A 183 -19.16 1.94 12.47
CA TYR A 183 -18.59 1.12 11.42
C TYR A 183 -18.65 1.81 10.06
N PHE A 184 -17.62 1.60 9.24
CA PHE A 184 -17.70 1.87 7.81
C PHE A 184 -17.66 0.57 7.03
N LEU A 185 -18.49 0.48 6.00
CA LEU A 185 -18.45 -0.57 4.98
C LEU A 185 -18.16 0.06 3.63
N THR A 186 -17.34 -0.59 2.82
CA THR A 186 -17.01 -0.12 1.48
C THR A 186 -16.73 -1.31 0.58
N TYR A 187 -17.09 -1.19 -0.69
CA TYR A 187 -16.46 -2.00 -1.73
C TYR A 187 -15.21 -1.25 -2.20
N ALA A 188 -14.06 -1.93 -2.15
CA ALA A 188 -12.79 -1.38 -2.57
C ALA A 188 -12.26 -2.11 -3.79
N ASP A 189 -11.87 -1.37 -4.82
CA ASP A 189 -11.16 -1.91 -5.97
C ASP A 189 -9.78 -2.43 -5.53
N ASN A 190 -9.21 -3.37 -6.30
CA ASN A 190 -7.94 -4.03 -5.97
C ASN A 190 -6.80 -3.04 -5.70
N TYR A 191 -6.74 -1.94 -6.46
CA TYR A 191 -5.74 -0.87 -6.27
C TYR A 191 -5.93 -0.07 -4.98
N ALA A 192 -7.14 -0.03 -4.43
CA ALA A 192 -7.49 0.76 -3.24
C ALA A 192 -7.40 -0.06 -1.93
N ILE A 193 -7.32 -1.39 -1.99
CA ILE A 193 -7.27 -2.26 -0.79
C ILE A 193 -6.12 -1.84 0.13
N GLY A 194 -4.93 -1.55 -0.40
CA GLY A 194 -3.78 -1.12 0.38
C GLY A 194 -4.01 0.21 1.12
N TYR A 195 -4.73 1.15 0.49
CA TYR A 195 -5.13 2.40 1.13
C TYR A 195 -6.10 2.14 2.29
N PHE A 196 -7.16 1.37 2.05
CA PHE A 196 -8.16 1.06 3.08
C PHE A 196 -7.57 0.25 4.24
N LYS A 197 -6.69 -0.73 3.97
CA LYS A 197 -5.93 -1.45 5.00
C LYS A 197 -5.15 -0.47 5.91
N LYS A 198 -4.43 0.49 5.33
CA LYS A 198 -3.72 1.54 6.10
C LYS A 198 -4.66 2.44 6.91
N GLN A 199 -5.92 2.57 6.49
CA GLN A 199 -6.96 3.28 7.24
C GLN A 199 -7.68 2.40 8.27
N GLY A 200 -7.23 1.17 8.53
CA GLY A 200 -7.83 0.27 9.51
C GLY A 200 -9.10 -0.43 9.01
N PHE A 201 -9.21 -0.64 7.70
CA PHE A 201 -10.19 -1.55 7.13
C PHE A 201 -9.62 -2.97 7.03
N THR A 202 -10.49 -3.97 7.20
CA THR A 202 -10.19 -5.39 7.01
C THR A 202 -11.16 -6.02 6.03
N LYS A 203 -10.76 -7.10 5.38
CA LYS A 203 -11.66 -7.94 4.55
C LYS A 203 -12.62 -8.77 5.41
N GLU A 204 -12.32 -8.93 6.70
CA GLU A 204 -13.15 -9.67 7.63
C GLU A 204 -14.33 -8.83 8.11
N ILE A 205 -15.54 -9.21 7.71
CA ILE A 205 -16.77 -8.49 8.06
C ILE A 205 -17.34 -9.07 9.35
N THR A 206 -17.08 -8.40 10.47
CA THR A 206 -17.61 -8.81 11.78
C THR A 206 -19.07 -8.38 11.98
N LEU A 207 -19.56 -7.42 11.19
CA LEU A 207 -20.97 -6.99 11.23
C LEU A 207 -21.89 -8.10 10.70
N PRO A 208 -22.95 -8.49 11.43
CA PRO A 208 -23.87 -9.52 10.98
C PRO A 208 -24.52 -9.15 9.64
N LYS A 209 -24.58 -10.09 8.69
CA LYS A 209 -25.15 -9.88 7.35
C LYS A 209 -26.52 -9.18 7.37
N LYS A 210 -27.41 -9.55 8.30
CA LYS A 210 -28.74 -8.92 8.46
C LYS A 210 -28.73 -7.41 8.71
N VAL A 211 -27.60 -6.84 9.15
CA VAL A 211 -27.46 -5.41 9.45
C VAL A 211 -27.20 -4.59 8.19
N TRP A 212 -26.49 -5.15 7.20
CA TRP A 212 -25.98 -4.39 6.05
C TRP A 212 -26.41 -4.96 4.70
N MET A 213 -26.74 -6.24 4.63
CA MET A 213 -27.15 -6.92 3.39
C MET A 213 -28.48 -6.33 2.90
N GLY A 214 -28.50 -5.89 1.63
CA GLY A 214 -29.63 -5.20 1.02
C GLY A 214 -29.68 -3.68 1.26
N TYR A 215 -28.84 -3.15 2.17
CA TYR A 215 -28.72 -1.71 2.39
C TYR A 215 -27.63 -1.07 1.53
N ILE A 216 -26.47 -1.72 1.45
CA ILE A 216 -25.33 -1.29 0.65
C ILE A 216 -25.44 -1.80 -0.79
N LYS A 217 -24.70 -1.18 -1.70
CA LYS A 217 -24.61 -1.62 -3.10
C LYS A 217 -23.49 -2.63 -3.27
N ASP A 218 -23.78 -3.71 -3.98
CA ASP A 218 -22.79 -4.69 -4.42
C ASP A 218 -22.18 -4.19 -5.73
N TYR A 219 -20.85 -4.10 -5.76
CA TYR A 219 -20.09 -3.72 -6.95
C TYR A 219 -19.32 -4.92 -7.45
N GLU A 220 -19.50 -5.26 -8.72
CA GLU A 220 -18.78 -6.35 -9.37
C GLU A 220 -17.28 -6.05 -9.40
N GLY A 221 -16.45 -7.03 -9.01
CA GLY A 221 -15.00 -6.85 -8.92
C GLY A 221 -14.49 -6.08 -7.70
N GLY A 222 -15.38 -5.55 -6.85
CA GLY A 222 -15.00 -4.88 -5.60
C GLY A 222 -14.82 -5.86 -4.44
N THR A 223 -13.83 -5.64 -3.59
CA THR A 223 -13.69 -6.37 -2.32
C THR A 223 -14.42 -5.63 -1.20
N LEU A 224 -15.39 -6.29 -0.56
CA LEU A 224 -16.05 -5.74 0.63
C LEU A 224 -15.06 -5.63 1.79
N MET A 225 -14.98 -4.45 2.41
CA MET A 225 -14.12 -4.18 3.55
C MET A 225 -14.86 -3.44 4.66
N GLN A 226 -14.51 -3.74 5.91
CA GLN A 226 -15.07 -3.12 7.11
C GLN A 226 -14.00 -2.36 7.89
N CYS A 227 -14.33 -1.15 8.34
CA CYS A 227 -13.58 -0.43 9.38
C CYS A 227 -14.41 -0.33 10.65
N SER A 228 -13.85 -0.80 11.76
CA SER A 228 -14.42 -0.64 13.11
C SER A 228 -13.70 0.52 13.80
N MET A 229 -14.39 1.65 13.99
CA MET A 229 -13.75 2.82 14.58
C MET A 229 -13.51 2.64 16.09
N LEU A 230 -12.37 3.13 16.56
CA LEU A 230 -12.02 3.12 17.98
C LEU A 230 -12.87 4.16 18.73
N PRO A 231 -13.42 3.81 19.91
CA PRO A 231 -14.47 4.61 20.54
C PRO A 231 -13.98 5.93 21.13
N ARG A 232 -12.74 6.01 21.62
CA ARG A 232 -12.25 7.14 22.44
C ARG A 232 -11.17 8.01 21.81
N ILE A 233 -10.56 7.56 20.71
CA ILE A 233 -9.45 8.28 20.07
C ILE A 233 -9.97 9.49 19.30
N ARG A 234 -9.18 10.54 19.11
CA ARG A 234 -9.39 11.50 18.02
C ARG A 234 -8.39 11.17 16.92
N TYR A 235 -8.86 10.76 15.76
CA TYR A 235 -8.02 10.26 14.67
C TYR A 235 -7.08 11.33 14.13
N LEU A 236 -7.49 12.60 14.13
CA LEU A 236 -6.61 13.73 13.77
C LEU A 236 -5.40 13.85 14.71
N ASP A 237 -5.56 13.48 15.98
CA ASP A 237 -4.48 13.50 16.99
C ASP A 237 -3.70 12.17 17.05
N SER A 238 -3.98 11.22 16.14
CA SER A 238 -3.36 9.89 16.19
C SER A 238 -1.83 9.89 16.17
N PRO A 239 -1.12 10.72 15.36
CA PRO A 239 0.35 10.73 15.39
C PRO A 239 0.90 11.18 16.75
N LYS A 240 0.26 12.18 17.36
CA LYS A 240 0.61 12.70 18.69
C LYS A 240 0.35 11.65 19.77
N ILE A 241 -0.82 11.01 19.76
CA ILE A 241 -1.18 9.97 20.74
C ILE A 241 -0.21 8.79 20.65
N LEU A 242 0.12 8.32 19.45
CA LEU A 242 1.08 7.24 19.25
C LEU A 242 2.49 7.62 19.73
N SER A 243 2.91 8.87 19.48
CA SER A 243 4.18 9.38 19.99
C SER A 243 4.22 9.37 21.53
N LEU A 244 3.14 9.82 22.18
CA LEU A 244 3.02 9.81 23.65
C LEU A 244 3.00 8.38 24.22
N GLN A 245 2.30 7.45 23.58
CA GLN A 245 2.30 6.04 23.97
C GLN A 245 3.70 5.42 23.85
N LYS A 246 4.40 5.70 22.74
CA LYS A 246 5.79 5.28 22.54
C LYS A 246 6.70 5.84 23.64
N ALA A 247 6.56 7.11 23.98
CA ALA A 247 7.31 7.74 25.06
C ALA A 247 7.06 7.06 26.42
N ALA A 248 5.80 6.74 26.75
CA ALA A 248 5.44 6.04 27.98
C ALA A 248 6.02 4.62 28.04
N ILE A 249 5.96 3.86 26.93
CA ILE A 249 6.56 2.51 26.85
C ILE A 249 8.07 2.59 27.01
N LEU A 250 8.74 3.51 26.30
CA LEU A 250 10.19 3.69 26.40
C LEU A 250 10.62 4.11 27.79
N ARG A 251 9.83 4.95 28.48
CA ARG A 251 10.06 5.27 29.89
C ARG A 251 10.07 4.01 30.76
N LYS A 252 9.08 3.12 30.58
CA LYS A 252 9.04 1.86 31.32
C LYS A 252 10.22 0.94 30.98
N ILE A 253 10.56 0.82 29.69
CA ILE A 253 11.72 0.05 29.23
C ILE A 253 12.99 0.59 29.90
N ARG A 254 13.22 1.90 29.95
CA ARG A 254 14.40 2.50 30.61
C ARG A 254 14.44 2.28 32.12
N SER A 255 13.28 2.21 32.78
CA SER A 255 13.24 1.91 34.22
C SER A 255 13.71 0.50 34.57
N ILE A 256 13.71 -0.42 33.58
CA ILE A 256 14.11 -1.82 33.76
C ILE A 256 15.46 -2.09 33.08
N GLY A 257 15.61 -1.60 31.85
CA GLY A 257 16.74 -1.86 30.97
C GLY A 257 17.78 -0.74 31.00
N ARG A 258 19.05 -1.16 30.84
CA ARG A 258 20.22 -0.26 30.84
C ARG A 258 20.64 0.20 29.44
N SER A 259 19.90 -0.17 28.39
CA SER A 259 20.25 0.12 26.99
C SER A 259 20.36 1.62 26.65
N HIS A 260 19.87 2.51 27.50
CA HIS A 260 19.97 3.95 27.33
C HIS A 260 21.29 4.53 27.87
N ILE A 261 22.10 3.73 28.55
CA ILE A 261 23.42 4.13 29.08
C ILE A 261 24.43 4.05 27.93
N VAL A 262 25.06 5.18 27.62
CA VAL A 262 26.14 5.23 26.63
C VAL A 262 27.44 4.92 27.35
N HIS A 263 28.05 3.77 27.05
CA HIS A 263 29.35 3.38 27.59
C HIS A 263 30.49 4.01 26.80
N LYS A 264 31.61 4.32 27.46
CA LYS A 264 32.82 4.80 26.80
C LYS A 264 33.31 3.72 25.83
N GLY A 265 33.70 4.12 24.62
CA GLY A 265 34.32 3.20 23.65
C GLY A 265 35.56 2.52 24.22
N LEU A 266 35.76 1.25 23.86
CA LEU A 266 36.88 0.44 24.35
C LEU A 266 38.19 0.95 23.75
N ASP A 267 39.13 1.33 24.61
CA ASP A 267 40.46 1.80 24.21
C ASP A 267 41.27 0.69 23.49
N HIS A 268 40.91 -0.57 23.70
CA HIS A 268 41.47 -1.76 23.05
C HIS A 268 41.47 -1.69 21.51
N PHE A 269 40.41 -1.13 20.92
CA PHE A 269 40.27 -1.05 19.47
C PHE A 269 40.98 0.15 18.82
N LYS A 270 41.68 0.98 19.61
CA LYS A 270 42.49 2.08 19.06
C LYS A 270 43.81 1.59 18.45
N GLN A 271 44.22 0.36 18.76
CA GLN A 271 45.46 -0.24 18.26
C GLN A 271 45.23 -0.84 16.86
N LYS A 272 46.21 -0.72 15.94
CA LYS A 272 46.10 -1.26 14.56
C LYS A 272 46.01 -2.79 14.49
N SER A 273 46.45 -3.47 15.54
CA SER A 273 46.32 -4.91 15.73
C SER A 273 45.85 -5.12 17.17
N PHE A 274 44.78 -5.91 17.35
CA PHE A 274 44.21 -6.21 18.65
C PHE A 274 43.76 -7.67 18.70
N GLU A 275 43.89 -8.28 19.88
CA GLU A 275 43.41 -9.64 20.13
C GLU A 275 41.89 -9.65 20.41
N PRO A 276 41.15 -10.73 20.13
CA PRO A 276 39.74 -10.84 20.48
C PRO A 276 39.51 -10.69 21.98
N LEU A 277 38.60 -9.81 22.38
CA LEU A 277 38.18 -9.65 23.78
C LEU A 277 37.14 -10.70 24.15
N ASN A 278 37.17 -11.15 25.41
CA ASN A 278 36.11 -11.97 25.98
C ASN A 278 34.85 -11.11 26.22
N PRO A 279 33.69 -11.44 25.62
CA PRO A 279 32.46 -10.66 25.77
C PRO A 279 31.99 -10.48 27.21
N PHE A 280 32.28 -11.42 28.11
CA PHE A 280 31.89 -11.35 29.53
C PHE A 280 32.65 -10.28 30.32
N ASP A 281 33.80 -9.84 29.81
CA ASP A 281 34.66 -8.86 30.46
C ASP A 281 34.42 -7.43 29.96
N ILE A 282 33.59 -7.26 28.93
CA ILE A 282 33.31 -5.95 28.33
C ILE A 282 32.35 -5.16 29.25
N PRO A 283 32.76 -3.95 29.72
CA PRO A 283 31.88 -3.05 30.46
C PRO A 283 30.62 -2.71 29.64
N GLY A 284 29.46 -2.71 30.29
CA GLY A 284 28.15 -2.57 29.63
C GLY A 284 27.52 -3.90 29.20
N LEU A 285 28.25 -4.79 28.52
CA LEU A 285 27.76 -6.15 28.19
C LEU A 285 27.58 -6.99 29.46
N LYS A 286 28.58 -6.97 30.34
CA LYS A 286 28.53 -7.60 31.66
C LYS A 286 27.36 -7.07 32.50
N GLU A 287 27.12 -5.76 32.46
CA GLU A 287 26.07 -5.09 33.24
C GLU A 287 24.67 -5.29 32.66
N ALA A 288 24.57 -5.52 31.35
CA ALA A 288 23.33 -5.83 30.66
C ALA A 288 22.88 -7.29 30.89
N GLY A 289 23.72 -8.13 31.51
CA GLY A 289 23.44 -9.56 31.69
C GLY A 289 23.45 -10.31 30.35
N TRP A 290 24.31 -9.88 29.42
CA TRP A 290 24.46 -10.54 28.13
C TRP A 290 24.83 -12.01 28.31
N THR A 291 24.18 -12.86 27.52
CA THR A 291 24.48 -14.29 27.44
C THR A 291 24.68 -14.68 25.99
N ARG A 292 25.49 -15.71 25.75
CA ARG A 292 25.71 -16.24 24.40
C ARG A 292 24.40 -16.69 23.74
N GLU A 293 23.48 -17.25 24.52
CA GLU A 293 22.14 -17.64 24.06
C GLU A 293 21.32 -16.46 23.53
N MET A 294 21.42 -15.27 24.16
CA MET A 294 20.74 -14.06 23.68
C MET A 294 21.32 -13.57 22.35
N ASP A 295 22.63 -13.69 22.16
CA ASP A 295 23.31 -13.33 20.91
C ASP A 295 22.95 -14.30 19.80
N ASP A 296 23.00 -15.61 20.08
CA ASP A 296 22.60 -16.65 19.14
C ASP A 296 21.13 -16.47 18.71
N LEU A 297 20.25 -16.07 19.63
CA LEU A 297 18.84 -15.81 19.33
C LEU A 297 18.64 -14.50 18.55
N ALA A 298 19.48 -13.49 18.75
CA ALA A 298 19.45 -12.23 17.99
C ALA A 298 20.03 -12.39 16.57
N GLN A 299 21.01 -13.27 16.41
CA GLN A 299 21.63 -13.61 15.12
C GLN A 299 20.81 -14.60 14.30
N LYS A 300 19.87 -15.34 14.93
CA LYS A 300 18.92 -16.17 14.20
C LYS A 300 18.12 -15.28 13.23
N PRO A 301 18.24 -15.51 11.91
CA PRO A 301 17.44 -14.76 10.95
C PRO A 301 15.97 -15.03 11.24
N LYS A 302 15.17 -13.96 11.34
CA LYS A 302 13.73 -14.05 11.66
C LYS A 302 12.91 -14.76 10.58
N ARG A 303 13.49 -14.94 9.40
CA ARG A 303 12.89 -15.53 8.20
C ARG A 303 13.92 -16.47 7.58
N GLY A 304 13.44 -17.51 6.91
CA GLY A 304 14.31 -18.42 6.16
C GLY A 304 15.18 -17.68 5.12
N PRO A 305 16.34 -18.25 4.73
CA PRO A 305 17.27 -17.64 3.78
C PRO A 305 16.63 -17.37 2.40
N HIS A 306 15.59 -18.12 2.05
CA HIS A 306 14.89 -18.04 0.76
C HIS A 306 13.74 -17.01 0.75
N HIS A 307 13.36 -16.46 1.92
CA HIS A 307 12.15 -15.66 2.07
C HIS A 307 12.11 -14.43 1.16
N ILE A 308 13.25 -13.74 1.00
CA ILE A 308 13.34 -12.56 0.13
C ILE A 308 13.11 -12.95 -1.34
N ALA A 309 13.76 -14.02 -1.80
CA ALA A 309 13.59 -14.50 -3.17
C ALA A 309 12.14 -14.93 -3.46
N MET A 310 11.53 -15.69 -2.54
CA MET A 310 10.12 -16.09 -2.62
C MET A 310 9.19 -14.86 -2.65
N LEU A 311 9.43 -13.86 -1.78
CA LEU A 311 8.66 -12.61 -1.75
C LEU A 311 8.76 -11.84 -3.07
N THR A 312 9.97 -11.74 -3.64
CA THR A 312 10.18 -11.09 -4.93
C THR A 312 9.41 -11.79 -6.04
N ILE A 313 9.45 -13.13 -6.11
CA ILE A 313 8.73 -13.89 -7.14
C ILE A 313 7.21 -13.78 -6.94
N LEU A 314 6.72 -13.89 -5.69
CA LEU A 314 5.29 -13.76 -5.40
C LEU A 314 4.78 -12.36 -5.76
N THR A 315 5.56 -11.32 -5.45
CA THR A 315 5.22 -9.92 -5.79
C THR A 315 5.14 -9.73 -7.31
N GLU A 316 6.06 -10.34 -8.07
CA GLU A 316 6.01 -10.33 -9.54
C GLU A 316 4.71 -10.97 -10.04
N MET A 317 4.33 -12.13 -9.49
CA MET A 317 3.06 -12.78 -9.86
C MET A 317 1.84 -11.91 -9.53
N GLN A 318 1.83 -11.27 -8.35
CA GLN A 318 0.73 -10.42 -7.88
C GLN A 318 0.63 -9.08 -8.62
N ASN A 319 1.67 -8.64 -9.32
CA ASN A 319 1.65 -7.43 -10.15
C ASN A 319 1.45 -7.74 -11.65
N HIS A 320 1.63 -8.99 -12.06
CA HIS A 320 1.51 -9.37 -13.46
C HIS A 320 0.07 -9.23 -13.99
N PRO A 321 -0.18 -8.60 -15.16
CA PRO A 321 -1.53 -8.31 -15.66
C PRO A 321 -2.46 -9.53 -15.86
N SER A 322 -1.88 -10.73 -15.94
CA SER A 322 -2.62 -11.99 -16.14
C SER A 322 -2.98 -12.72 -14.84
N ASN A 323 -2.81 -12.10 -13.67
CA ASN A 323 -3.00 -12.78 -12.39
C ASN A 323 -4.44 -12.88 -11.90
N TRP A 324 -5.36 -12.13 -12.49
CA TRP A 324 -6.71 -11.94 -11.94
C TRP A 324 -7.48 -13.25 -11.64
N PRO A 325 -7.29 -14.39 -12.36
CA PRO A 325 -7.97 -15.63 -12.00
C PRO A 325 -7.40 -16.34 -10.77
N PHE A 326 -6.19 -15.99 -10.35
CA PHE A 326 -5.40 -16.72 -9.37
C PHE A 326 -5.25 -15.95 -8.05
N LEU A 327 -5.92 -14.81 -7.90
CA LEU A 327 -5.80 -13.96 -6.72
C LEU A 327 -6.37 -14.61 -5.47
N HIS A 328 -7.42 -15.42 -5.61
CA HIS A 328 -8.20 -16.00 -4.51
C HIS A 328 -8.58 -17.46 -4.82
N PRO A 329 -8.89 -18.28 -3.79
CA PRO A 329 -9.41 -19.62 -4.00
C PRO A 329 -10.66 -19.62 -4.89
N VAL A 330 -10.79 -20.61 -5.76
CA VAL A 330 -11.96 -20.74 -6.65
C VAL A 330 -13.23 -20.90 -5.83
N ASN A 331 -14.23 -20.04 -6.07
CA ASN A 331 -15.44 -20.06 -5.26
C ASN A 331 -16.31 -21.30 -5.59
N ARG A 332 -16.51 -22.19 -4.61
CA ARG A 332 -17.34 -23.40 -4.75
C ARG A 332 -18.80 -23.09 -5.12
N THR A 333 -19.33 -21.91 -4.80
CA THR A 333 -20.70 -21.56 -5.20
C THR A 333 -20.80 -21.17 -6.67
N GLU A 334 -19.72 -20.64 -7.25
CA GLU A 334 -19.66 -20.24 -8.65
C GLU A 334 -19.21 -21.38 -9.56
N VAL A 335 -18.32 -22.24 -9.05
CA VAL A 335 -17.77 -23.40 -9.76
C VAL A 335 -17.95 -24.66 -8.91
N PRO A 336 -19.14 -25.30 -8.93
CA PRO A 336 -19.52 -26.35 -7.99
C PRO A 336 -18.66 -27.62 -8.04
N ASP A 337 -18.21 -28.01 -9.23
CA ASP A 337 -17.46 -29.24 -9.51
C ASP A 337 -15.94 -29.06 -9.41
N TYR A 338 -15.44 -27.82 -9.23
CA TYR A 338 -14.01 -27.54 -9.25
C TYR A 338 -13.20 -28.41 -8.27
N TYR A 339 -13.65 -28.49 -7.02
CA TYR A 339 -13.00 -29.27 -5.97
C TYR A 339 -13.22 -30.79 -6.08
N GLU A 340 -14.10 -31.23 -6.98
CA GLU A 340 -14.23 -32.64 -7.34
C GLU A 340 -13.17 -33.04 -8.38
N VAL A 341 -12.78 -32.11 -9.25
CA VAL A 341 -11.74 -32.30 -10.28
C VAL A 341 -10.34 -32.02 -9.74
N ILE A 342 -10.16 -30.88 -9.07
CA ILE A 342 -8.88 -30.40 -8.55
C ILE A 342 -8.71 -30.80 -7.08
N LYS A 343 -7.65 -31.54 -6.78
CA LYS A 343 -7.40 -32.13 -5.45
C LYS A 343 -6.53 -31.27 -4.56
N GLU A 344 -5.60 -30.52 -5.14
CA GLU A 344 -4.64 -29.66 -4.42
C GLU A 344 -4.80 -28.22 -4.92
N PRO A 345 -5.89 -27.52 -4.53
CA PRO A 345 -6.14 -26.15 -4.97
C PRO A 345 -5.08 -25.21 -4.41
N MET A 346 -4.66 -24.23 -5.22
CA MET A 346 -3.70 -23.20 -4.82
C MET A 346 -4.03 -21.87 -5.51
N ASP A 347 -3.71 -20.77 -4.83
CA ASP A 347 -3.90 -19.40 -5.30
C ASP A 347 -2.88 -18.46 -4.64
N LEU A 348 -2.70 -17.27 -5.22
CA LEU A 348 -1.72 -16.27 -4.80
C LEU A 348 -1.97 -15.75 -3.38
N GLY A 349 -3.23 -15.65 -2.96
CA GLY A 349 -3.56 -15.22 -1.60
C GLY A 349 -3.19 -16.27 -0.56
N THR A 350 -3.41 -17.55 -0.85
CA THR A 350 -2.95 -18.66 0.00
C THR A 350 -1.43 -18.70 0.07
N MET A 351 -0.73 -18.52 -1.05
CA MET A 351 0.74 -18.44 -1.07
C MET A 351 1.28 -17.25 -0.25
N GLU A 352 0.63 -16.09 -0.31
CA GLU A 352 0.98 -14.92 0.52
C GLU A 352 0.89 -15.24 2.02
N VAL A 353 -0.21 -15.86 2.45
CA VAL A 353 -0.39 -16.27 3.85
C VAL A 353 0.63 -17.33 4.27
N LYS A 354 0.95 -18.30 3.40
CA LYS A 354 1.99 -19.31 3.69
C LYS A 354 3.36 -18.66 3.86
N LEU A 355 3.72 -17.73 2.97
CA LEU A 355 5.00 -17.02 3.04
C LEU A 355 5.11 -16.12 4.27
N GLU A 356 4.05 -15.38 4.62
CA GLU A 356 4.00 -14.53 5.82
C GLU A 356 4.15 -15.33 7.11
N ASN A 357 3.72 -16.59 7.12
CA ASN A 357 3.81 -17.49 8.27
C ASN A 357 5.05 -18.41 8.24
N ASP A 358 6.00 -18.18 7.33
CA ASP A 358 7.23 -18.99 7.19
C ASP A 358 6.93 -20.48 6.92
N ALA A 359 5.84 -20.76 6.20
CA ALA A 359 5.38 -22.13 5.91
C ALA A 359 6.02 -22.77 4.66
N TYR A 360 7.04 -22.12 4.08
CA TYR A 360 7.86 -22.67 3.00
C TYR A 360 9.27 -22.91 3.55
N GLU A 361 9.64 -24.17 3.73
CA GLU A 361 10.98 -24.54 4.22
C GLU A 361 12.03 -24.38 3.11
N THR A 362 11.66 -24.72 1.87
CA THR A 362 12.55 -24.69 0.70
C THR A 362 11.93 -23.93 -0.47
N MET A 363 12.78 -23.51 -1.42
CA MET A 363 12.31 -22.91 -2.68
C MET A 363 11.48 -23.91 -3.51
N ASP A 364 11.77 -25.21 -3.40
CA ASP A 364 11.00 -26.25 -4.08
C ASP A 364 9.54 -26.28 -3.63
N ASP A 365 9.28 -26.12 -2.33
CA ASP A 365 7.92 -26.05 -1.77
C ASP A 365 7.13 -24.85 -2.34
N PHE A 366 7.81 -23.71 -2.47
CA PHE A 366 7.22 -22.49 -3.02
C PHE A 366 6.93 -22.64 -4.52
N VAL A 367 7.90 -23.15 -5.29
CA VAL A 367 7.75 -23.34 -6.75
C VAL A 367 6.74 -24.44 -7.06
N TYR A 368 6.61 -25.46 -6.21
CA TYR A 368 5.55 -26.46 -6.30
C TYR A 368 4.16 -25.82 -6.22
N ASP A 369 3.92 -24.94 -5.24
CA ASP A 369 2.65 -24.21 -5.14
C ASP A 369 2.40 -23.30 -6.35
N CYS A 370 3.45 -22.64 -6.89
CA CYS A 370 3.33 -21.91 -8.16
C CYS A 370 2.86 -22.85 -9.28
N SER A 371 3.45 -24.05 -9.38
CA SER A 371 3.10 -25.03 -10.40
C SER A 371 1.64 -25.51 -10.26
N LEU A 372 1.13 -25.66 -9.03
CA LEU A 372 -0.26 -26.03 -8.78
C LEU A 372 -1.23 -24.99 -9.37
N ILE A 373 -0.95 -23.69 -9.22
CA ILE A 373 -1.78 -22.63 -9.82
C ILE A 373 -1.93 -22.86 -11.33
N PHE A 374 -0.83 -23.12 -12.03
CA PHE A 374 -0.83 -23.26 -13.49
C PHE A 374 -1.42 -24.60 -13.94
N ASN A 375 -1.00 -25.70 -13.30
CA ASN A 375 -1.43 -27.05 -13.65
C ASN A 375 -2.91 -27.28 -13.35
N ASN A 376 -3.41 -26.83 -12.19
CA ASN A 376 -4.84 -26.92 -11.88
C ASN A 376 -5.67 -26.10 -12.86
N CYS A 377 -5.20 -24.90 -13.23
CA CYS A 377 -5.87 -24.08 -14.23
C CYS A 377 -5.95 -24.79 -15.58
N ARG A 378 -4.85 -25.41 -16.04
CA ARG A 378 -4.80 -26.14 -17.31
C ARG A 378 -5.61 -27.44 -17.29
N GLN A 379 -5.66 -28.13 -16.16
CA GLN A 379 -6.42 -29.35 -15.99
C GLN A 379 -7.93 -29.09 -16.04
N TYR A 380 -8.38 -28.00 -15.41
CA TYR A 380 -9.80 -27.67 -15.33
C TYR A 380 -10.32 -26.91 -16.58
N ASN A 381 -9.51 -26.04 -17.17
CA ASN A 381 -9.94 -25.15 -18.26
C ASN A 381 -9.37 -25.60 -19.61
N GLY A 382 -10.16 -25.45 -20.69
CA GLY A 382 -9.69 -25.74 -22.04
C GLY A 382 -8.64 -24.73 -22.55
N GLU A 383 -7.77 -25.17 -23.47
CA GLU A 383 -6.60 -24.40 -23.94
C GLU A 383 -6.95 -23.06 -24.61
N ASN A 384 -8.15 -22.96 -25.19
CA ASN A 384 -8.62 -21.76 -25.87
C ASN A 384 -9.13 -20.68 -24.91
N THR A 385 -9.33 -21.02 -23.63
CA THR A 385 -9.88 -20.10 -22.62
C THR A 385 -8.87 -19.02 -22.22
N THR A 386 -9.39 -17.89 -21.74
CA THR A 386 -8.58 -16.80 -21.17
C THR A 386 -7.81 -17.27 -19.93
N PHE A 387 -8.42 -18.12 -19.10
CA PHE A 387 -7.82 -18.74 -17.92
C PHE A 387 -6.54 -19.50 -18.25
N TYR A 388 -6.62 -20.43 -19.20
CA TYR A 388 -5.47 -21.24 -19.63
C TYR A 388 -4.35 -20.35 -20.20
N LYS A 389 -4.69 -19.36 -21.02
CA LYS A 389 -3.72 -18.40 -21.58
C LYS A 389 -3.04 -17.59 -20.48
N ASN A 390 -3.78 -17.19 -19.44
CA ASN A 390 -3.25 -16.44 -18.31
C ASN A 390 -2.30 -17.28 -17.45
N ALA A 391 -2.62 -18.55 -17.21
CA ALA A 391 -1.72 -19.48 -16.51
C ALA A 391 -0.37 -19.57 -17.22
N ASN A 392 -0.36 -19.75 -18.55
CA ASN A 392 0.88 -19.83 -19.32
C ASN A 392 1.69 -18.53 -19.34
N LYS A 393 1.02 -17.36 -19.33
CA LYS A 393 1.71 -16.08 -19.25
C LYS A 393 2.36 -15.89 -17.88
N LEU A 394 1.64 -16.21 -16.82
CA LEU A 394 2.12 -16.07 -15.45
C LEU A 394 3.26 -17.05 -15.15
N GLU A 395 3.15 -18.30 -15.61
CA GLU A 395 4.23 -19.30 -15.52
C GLU A 395 5.52 -18.84 -16.20
N LYS A 396 5.41 -18.25 -17.41
CA LYS A 396 6.57 -17.66 -18.10
C LYS A 396 7.22 -16.53 -17.30
N ALA A 397 6.42 -15.67 -16.66
CA ALA A 397 6.94 -14.60 -15.82
C ALA A 397 7.69 -15.16 -14.59
N VAL A 398 7.15 -16.20 -13.95
CA VAL A 398 7.83 -16.89 -12.84
C VAL A 398 9.13 -17.53 -13.29
N ILE A 399 9.13 -18.25 -14.42
CA ILE A 399 10.36 -18.85 -14.99
C ILE A 399 11.41 -17.78 -15.29
N ALA A 400 11.00 -16.65 -15.87
CA ALA A 400 11.91 -15.54 -16.14
C ALA A 400 12.51 -14.99 -14.83
N LYS A 401 11.67 -14.77 -13.81
CA LYS A 401 12.11 -14.24 -12.53
C LYS A 401 12.98 -15.21 -11.74
N LEU A 402 12.71 -16.51 -11.82
CA LEU A 402 13.49 -17.55 -11.15
C LEU A 402 14.92 -17.64 -11.71
N LYS A 403 15.13 -17.30 -12.99
CA LYS A 403 16.47 -17.23 -13.61
C LYS A 403 17.34 -16.10 -13.05
N ASP A 404 16.75 -15.08 -12.44
CA ASP A 404 17.50 -14.04 -11.73
C ASP A 404 18.20 -14.58 -10.46
N PHE A 405 17.86 -15.80 -10.03
CA PHE A 405 18.40 -16.47 -8.85
C PHE A 405 19.06 -17.81 -9.24
N PRO A 406 20.33 -17.80 -9.67
CA PRO A 406 21.04 -19.00 -10.16
C PRO A 406 21.07 -20.17 -9.17
N GLU A 407 21.04 -19.90 -7.87
CA GLU A 407 21.00 -20.89 -6.80
C GLU A 407 19.72 -21.74 -6.79
N TYR A 408 18.64 -21.29 -7.44
CA TYR A 408 17.37 -22.01 -7.57
C TYR A 408 17.15 -22.56 -8.99
N SER A 409 18.21 -22.67 -9.79
CA SER A 409 18.11 -23.18 -11.17
C SER A 409 17.50 -24.59 -11.22
N SER A 410 17.75 -25.44 -10.23
CA SER A 410 17.13 -26.77 -10.14
C SER A 410 15.60 -26.72 -9.99
N CYS A 411 15.05 -25.65 -9.41
CA CYS A 411 13.61 -25.48 -9.24
C CYS A 411 12.91 -25.22 -10.59
N LEU A 412 13.65 -24.82 -11.65
CA LEU A 412 13.10 -24.69 -13.01
C LEU A 412 12.57 -26.02 -13.53
N ASP A 413 13.13 -27.16 -13.10
CA ASP A 413 12.67 -28.48 -13.49
C ASP A 413 11.23 -28.74 -13.02
N ILE A 414 10.81 -28.16 -11.89
CA ILE A 414 9.46 -28.29 -11.35
C ILE A 414 8.43 -27.62 -12.27
N LEU A 415 8.80 -26.47 -12.86
CA LEU A 415 7.92 -25.72 -13.76
C LEU A 415 7.98 -26.20 -15.22
N THR A 416 9.03 -26.94 -15.59
CA THR A 416 9.27 -27.36 -16.98
C THR A 416 9.00 -28.85 -17.23
N LYS A 417 8.89 -29.67 -16.19
CA LYS A 417 8.36 -31.04 -16.29
C LYS A 417 6.88 -30.99 -16.66
N LYS A 418 6.60 -31.20 -17.95
CA LYS A 418 5.25 -31.39 -18.49
C LYS A 418 4.75 -32.81 -18.28
#